data_AF-A0AAX6FXL6-F1
#
_entry.id   AF-A0AAX6FXL6-F1
#
_cell.length_a   1.000
_cell.length_b   1.000
_cell.length_c   1.000
_cell.angle_alpha   90.00
_cell.angle_beta   90.00
_cell.angle_gamma   90.00
#
_symmetry.space_group_name_H-M   'P 1'
#
loop_
_entity.id
_entity.type
_entity.pdbx_description
1 polymer ?
#
loop_
_entity_poly.entity_id
_entity_poly.type
_entity_poly.pdbx_seq_one_letter_code
_entity_poly.pdbx_strand_id
1 'polypeptide(L)' 'MHCLFPGSTFTTTTTTTFFLPSSQVSFSLSLSLSLSLKSV' A
#
# COMPACT_ATOMS: atom_id res chain seq x y z
N MET A 1 9.24 10.84 18.58
CA MET A 1 9.93 11.27 17.34
C MET A 1 10.34 10.02 16.59
N HIS A 2 9.89 9.80 15.35
CA HIS A 2 10.38 8.68 14.51
C HIS A 2 11.55 9.19 13.67
N CYS A 3 12.77 8.69 13.95
CA CYS A 3 13.94 8.96 13.11
C CYS A 3 13.87 8.04 11.89
N LEU A 4 13.72 8.61 10.70
CA LEU A 4 13.83 7.88 9.43
C LEU A 4 15.32 7.71 9.11
N PHE A 5 15.79 6.47 9.06
CA PHE A 5 17.19 6.18 8.79
C PHE A 5 17.52 6.44 7.31
N PRO A 6 18.69 7.04 7.00
CA PRO A 6 19.17 7.17 5.63
C PRO A 6 19.21 5.79 4.95
N GLY A 7 18.54 5.63 3.80
CA GLY A 7 18.39 4.34 3.12
C GLY A 7 17.10 3.57 3.43
N SER A 8 16.18 4.11 4.25
CA SER A 8 14.91 3.44 4.54
C SER A 8 13.97 3.43 3.34
N THR A 9 13.36 2.27 3.08
CA THR A 9 12.23 2.13 2.15
C THR A 9 10.93 2.10 2.95
N PHE A 10 10.02 3.02 2.62
CA PHE A 10 8.67 3.03 3.16
C PHE A 10 7.70 2.42 2.14
N THR A 11 6.94 1.41 2.54
CA THR A 11 5.95 0.77 1.68
C THR A 11 4.54 0.99 2.24
N THR A 12 3.62 1.40 1.37
CA THR A 12 2.20 1.55 1.69
C THR A 12 1.39 0.74 0.69
N THR A 13 0.49 -0.11 1.19
CA THR A 13 -0.44 -0.87 0.35
C THR A 13 -1.86 -0.41 0.61
N THR A 14 -2.55 0.01 -0.44
CA THR A 14 -3.97 0.35 -0.41
C THR A 14 -4.74 -0.78 -1.10
N THR A 15 -5.73 -1.35 -0.40
CA THR A 15 -6.60 -2.40 -0.97
C THR A 15 -8.02 -1.88 -1.08
N THR A 16 -8.58 -1.96 -2.28
CA THR A 16 -9.96 -1.58 -2.57
C THR A 16 -10.78 -2.83 -2.87
N THR A 17 -11.87 -3.03 -2.14
CA THR A 17 -12.78 -4.17 -2.28
C THR A 17 -14.07 -3.74 -2.97
N PHE A 18 -14.42 -4.41 -4.07
CA PHE A 18 -15.67 -4.21 -4.79
C PHE A 18 -16.63 -5.35 -4.45
N PHE A 19 -17.85 -4.98 -4.06
CA PHE A 19 -18.93 -5.92 -3.77
C PHE A 19 -19.95 -5.88 -4.90
N LEU A 20 -20.31 -7.04 -5.44
CA LEU A 20 -21.41 -7.13 -6.40
C LEU A 20 -22.72 -7.25 -5.60
N PRO A 21 -23.66 -6.29 -5.71
CA PRO A 21 -24.84 -6.25 -4.85
C PRO A 21 -25.80 -7.45 -5.03
N SER A 22 -25.67 -8.23 -6.11
CA SER A 22 -26.50 -9.42 -6.39
C SER A 22 -25.77 -10.76 -6.26
N SER A 23 -24.51 -10.77 -5.81
CA SER A 23 -23.69 -11.98 -5.72
C SER A 23 -22.82 -11.94 -4.47
N GLN A 24 -22.68 -13.05 -3.74
CA GLN A 24 -21.78 -13.16 -2.58
C GLN A 24 -20.28 -13.15 -2.98
N VAL A 25 -19.97 -12.70 -4.19
CA VAL A 25 -18.63 -12.62 -4.74
C VAL A 25 -18.13 -11.18 -4.62
N SER A 26 -17.00 -11.02 -3.94
CA SER A 26 -16.25 -9.78 -3.88
C SER A 26 -14.94 -9.90 -4.65
N PHE A 27 -14.52 -8.81 -5.27
CA PHE A 27 -13.22 -8.71 -5.92
C PHE A 27 -12.37 -7.68 -5.19
N SER A 28 -11.08 -7.94 -5.04
CA SER A 28 -10.14 -7.02 -4.39
C SER A 28 -9.07 -6.59 -5.38
N LEU A 29 -8.74 -5.31 -5.37
CA LEU A 29 -7.60 -4.76 -6.10
C LEU A 29 -6.66 -4.08 -5.09
N SER A 30 -5.40 -4.48 -5.06
CA SER A 30 -4.39 -3.91 -4.18
C SER A 30 -3.33 -3.15 -4.98
N LEU A 31 -2.96 -1.97 -4.50
CA LEU A 31 -1.88 -1.14 -5.04
C LEU A 31 -0.83 -0.92 -3.96
N SER A 32 0.41 -1.32 -4.22
CA SER A 32 1.54 -1.09 -3.34
C SER A 32 2.45 -0.01 -3.91
N LEU A 33 2.79 0.98 -3.08
CA LEU A 33 3.69 2.08 -3.38
C LEU A 33 4.89 2.01 -2.44
N SER A 34 6.10 2.08 -3.00
CA SER A 34 7.35 2.03 -2.24
C SER A 34 8.12 3.33 -2.47
N LEU A 35 8.45 4.05 -1.41
CA LEU A 35 9.30 5.24 -1.43
C LEU A 35 10.63 4.92 -0.75
N SER A 36 11.71 4.86 -1.53
CA SER A 36 13.06 4.69 -0.99
C SER A 36 13.74 6.04 -0.83
N LEU A 37 14.13 6.37 0.42
CA LEU A 37 14.91 7.57 0.71
C LEU A 37 16.39 7.26 0.53
N LYS A 38 16.93 7.61 -0.63
CA LYS A 38 18.38 7.57 -0.86
C LYS A 38 19.00 8.76 -0.12
N SER A 39 19.79 8.48 0.91
CA SER A 39 20.65 9.49 1.52
C SER A 39 21.77 9.83 0.54
N VAL A 40 21.89 11.12 0.22
CA VAL A 40 23.03 11.69 -0.52
C VAL A 40 24.06 12.17 0.48
#